data_AF-A0A7Y5MIQ3-F1
#
_entry.id   AF-A0A7Y5MIQ3-F1
#
_cell.length_a   1.000
_cell.length_b   1.000
_cell.length_c   1.000
_cell.angle_alpha   90.00
_cell.angle_beta   90.00
_cell.angle_gamma   90.00
#
_symmetry.space_group_name_H-M   'P 1'
#
loop_
_entity.id
_entity.type
_entity.pdbx_description
1 polymer ?
#
loop_
_entity_poly.entity_id
_entity_poly.type
_entity_poly.pdbx_seq_one_letter_code
_entity_poly.pdbx_strand_id
1 'polypeptide(L)'
;MIPPRRILTVIAVLLLLLAAGFMAQPQYRIFLVGDSTMADKPLIDNPEHGWGQMFPLFLSKNVTVFNHAKNGRSTRSFLMEGRWDAVLNALRPGDVVMIQFGHNDAKKEDTARFADAGTDYRNNLLRFVRDARSRGAVPILLTPVNRRKYDSSGRFIDQHAGYPDAVREVARSGNVPLIDLHAASLRLFTELGPERSKQYFLTSVPRGMYRTLPNGKDDNTHFTRYGAVRIASLVAEQFRSLPVPAAQEVTVQGMPVLPAEGISVGLDLYYNNEWRTVRDTVKERYHYTWDDTTNSGFSRLAEIIDRAGGDPDTLQSAPTDSLLRRFSVYIIVDPDTPKETALPNYVTPEQADAVERWVRGGGVLVLMGNDKGNAEFEHFNILAERFGIRFNEDMHQDVVNNRYDSGAVRQFPPHPLFTGVPYAFIKQFCSLTLQPPAREVLRARGAVVIAEAAVGSGRVLAVGDPWLYNEYLDNRRLPAGYENALAAEGFVRWLAFTARKVR
;
A
#
# COMPACT_ATOMS: atom_id res chain seq x y z
N MET A 1 -14.08 -9.53 59.06
CA MET A 1 -14.50 -8.20 58.58
C MET A 1 -13.28 -7.41 58.14
N ILE A 2 -13.18 -7.06 56.85
CA ILE A 2 -12.12 -6.18 56.36
C ILE A 2 -12.42 -4.76 56.87
N PRO A 3 -11.48 -4.05 57.51
CA PRO A 3 -11.75 -2.73 58.06
C PRO A 3 -12.13 -1.75 56.94
N PRO A 4 -13.13 -0.87 57.16
CA PRO A 4 -13.73 -0.03 56.11
C PRO A 4 -12.70 0.83 55.36
N ARG A 5 -11.62 1.26 56.03
CA ARG A 5 -10.52 2.00 55.39
C ARG A 5 -9.77 1.20 54.33
N ARG A 6 -9.59 -0.12 54.50
CA ARG A 6 -8.94 -0.99 53.51
C ARG A 6 -9.84 -1.27 52.31
N ILE A 7 -11.16 -1.31 52.49
CA ILE A 7 -12.13 -1.45 51.40
C ILE A 7 -12.11 -0.21 50.50
N LEU A 8 -12.07 1.00 51.10
CA LEU A 8 -11.95 2.26 50.35
C LEU A 8 -10.64 2.37 49.56
N THR A 9 -9.51 1.93 50.11
CA THR A 9 -8.23 1.92 49.38
C THR A 9 -8.25 0.92 48.21
N VAL A 10 -8.82 -0.26 48.40
CA VAL A 10 -8.93 -1.28 47.34
C VAL A 10 -9.85 -0.82 46.22
N ILE A 11 -10.98 -0.19 46.54
CA ILE A 11 -11.90 0.40 45.55
C ILE A 11 -11.22 1.56 44.79
N ALA A 12 -10.46 2.42 45.48
CA ALA A 12 -9.74 3.52 44.83
C ALA A 12 -8.63 3.02 43.88
N VAL A 13 -7.90 1.97 44.25
CA VAL A 13 -6.88 1.34 43.39
C VAL A 13 -7.54 0.62 42.21
N LEU A 14 -8.67 -0.07 42.41
CA LEU A 14 -9.44 -0.67 41.32
C LEU A 14 -10.00 0.38 40.36
N LEU A 15 -10.50 1.52 40.84
CA LEU A 15 -10.96 2.63 40.00
C LEU A 15 -9.81 3.31 39.24
N LEU A 16 -8.63 3.44 39.83
CA LEU A 16 -7.43 3.93 39.15
C LEU A 16 -6.92 2.96 38.07
N LEU A 17 -6.99 1.66 38.32
CA LEU A 17 -6.63 0.62 37.35
C LEU A 17 -7.68 0.51 36.21
N LEU A 18 -8.96 0.73 36.52
CA LEU A 18 -10.05 0.85 35.53
C LEU A 18 -9.92 2.11 34.68
N ALA A 19 -9.46 3.23 35.26
CA ALA A 19 -9.20 4.48 34.55
C ALA A 19 -7.93 4.42 33.67
N ALA A 20 -6.92 3.65 34.08
CA ALA A 20 -5.71 3.41 33.28
C ALA A 20 -5.93 2.43 32.11
N GLY A 21 -6.99 1.62 32.15
CA GLY A 21 -7.27 0.57 31.17
C GLY A 21 -7.92 1.00 29.85
N PHE A 22 -8.33 2.27 29.71
CA PHE A 22 -9.06 2.74 28.52
C PHE A 22 -8.72 4.18 28.12
N MET A 23 -7.43 4.55 28.12
CA MET A 23 -7.02 5.69 27.30
C MET A 23 -6.97 5.23 25.85
N ALA A 24 -8.10 5.40 25.13
CA ALA A 24 -8.11 5.30 23.69
C ALA A 24 -6.99 6.23 23.15
N GLN A 25 -6.03 5.65 22.45
CA GLN A 25 -4.94 6.44 21.86
C GLN A 25 -5.57 7.49 20.94
N PRO A 26 -5.14 8.77 21.02
CA PRO A 26 -5.71 9.81 20.18
C PRO A 26 -5.47 9.46 18.70
N GLN A 27 -6.55 9.27 17.94
CA GLN A 27 -6.46 9.04 16.50
C GLN A 27 -6.45 10.39 15.78
N TYR A 28 -5.29 10.82 15.31
CA TYR A 28 -5.16 12.06 14.55
C TYR A 28 -5.56 11.85 13.09
N ARG A 29 -6.13 12.89 12.46
CA ARG A 29 -6.55 12.86 11.06
C ARG A 29 -5.86 13.96 10.29
N ILE A 30 -5.21 13.60 9.19
CA ILE A 30 -4.53 14.54 8.29
C ILE A 30 -5.20 14.44 6.93
N PHE A 31 -5.69 15.57 6.42
CA PHE A 31 -6.24 15.71 5.09
C PHE A 31 -5.21 16.33 4.16
N LEU A 32 -4.91 15.66 3.06
CA LEU A 32 -4.00 16.18 2.04
C LEU A 32 -4.80 16.73 0.86
N VAL A 33 -4.55 17.98 0.49
CA VAL A 33 -5.29 18.70 -0.56
C VAL A 33 -4.29 19.27 -1.55
N GLY A 34 -4.32 18.76 -2.79
CA GLY A 34 -3.34 19.16 -3.80
C GLY A 34 -3.50 18.53 -5.18
N ASP A 35 -2.38 18.48 -5.90
CA ASP A 35 -2.30 18.09 -7.31
C ASP A 35 -1.69 16.69 -7.54
N SER A 36 -1.23 16.41 -8.77
CA SER A 36 -0.66 15.11 -9.14
C SER A 36 0.62 14.74 -8.38
N THR A 37 1.37 15.71 -7.86
CA THR A 37 2.60 15.45 -7.10
C THR A 37 2.32 14.88 -5.70
N MET A 38 1.09 15.07 -5.20
CA MET A 38 0.63 14.61 -3.89
C MET A 38 -0.35 13.42 -3.98
N ALA A 39 -1.13 13.33 -5.06
CA ALA A 39 -2.24 12.38 -5.22
C ALA A 39 -1.83 10.90 -5.23
N ASP A 40 -2.73 10.05 -4.74
CA ASP A 40 -2.60 8.60 -4.87
C ASP A 40 -2.65 8.15 -6.33
N LYS A 41 -1.86 7.13 -6.64
CA LYS A 41 -1.78 6.48 -7.95
C LYS A 41 -2.16 5.01 -7.82
N PRO A 42 -2.76 4.41 -8.87
CA PRO A 42 -2.95 2.97 -8.94
C PRO A 42 -1.64 2.24 -8.62
N LEU A 43 -1.69 1.18 -7.82
CA LEU A 43 -0.50 0.40 -7.45
C LEU A 43 -0.06 -0.52 -8.59
N ILE A 44 -1.03 -0.96 -9.39
CA ILE A 44 -0.82 -1.95 -10.43
C ILE A 44 -0.43 -1.25 -11.72
N ASP A 45 0.65 -1.75 -12.32
CA ASP A 45 1.07 -1.35 -13.66
C ASP A 45 1.27 0.17 -13.81
N ASN A 46 1.80 0.81 -12.76
CA ASN A 46 2.04 2.25 -12.73
C ASN A 46 3.31 2.58 -11.93
N PRO A 47 4.31 3.27 -12.53
CA PRO A 47 5.53 3.66 -11.82
C PRO A 47 5.39 4.95 -11.01
N GLU A 48 4.29 5.69 -11.17
CA GLU A 48 4.08 7.00 -10.56
C GLU A 48 3.57 6.85 -9.13
N HIS A 49 4.10 7.66 -8.21
CA HIS A 49 3.54 7.85 -6.86
C HIS A 49 3.48 9.34 -6.52
N GLY A 50 2.44 9.74 -5.79
CA GLY A 50 2.40 11.06 -5.15
C GLY A 50 3.11 11.01 -3.80
N TRP A 51 3.76 12.10 -3.38
CA TRP A 51 4.37 12.15 -2.06
C TRP A 51 3.34 11.95 -0.94
N GLY A 52 2.10 12.39 -1.14
CA GLY A 52 1.01 12.22 -0.17
C GLY A 52 0.62 10.75 0.03
N GLN A 53 0.74 9.93 -1.02
CA GLN A 53 0.56 8.48 -0.97
C GLN A 53 1.62 7.80 -0.10
N MET A 54 2.85 8.36 -0.09
CA MET A 54 3.98 7.82 0.68
C MET A 54 4.13 8.45 2.08
N PHE A 55 3.44 9.56 2.36
CA PHE A 55 3.50 10.25 3.64
C PHE A 55 3.15 9.38 4.86
N PRO A 56 2.21 8.41 4.79
CA PRO A 56 1.93 7.50 5.90
C PRO A 56 3.15 6.67 6.36
N LEU A 57 4.17 6.45 5.52
CA LEU A 57 5.39 5.74 5.91
C LEU A 57 6.15 6.42 7.07
N PHE A 58 5.92 7.70 7.28
CA PHE A 58 6.64 8.50 8.28
C PHE A 58 5.88 8.63 9.60
N LEU A 59 4.62 8.17 9.64
CA LEU A 59 3.68 8.42 10.72
C LEU A 59 3.46 7.16 11.55
N SER A 60 3.17 7.35 12.84
CA SER A 60 2.74 6.26 13.70
C SER A 60 1.35 5.73 13.28
N LYS A 61 0.97 4.57 13.82
CA LYS A 61 -0.36 3.98 13.63
C LYS A 61 -1.51 4.82 14.22
N ASN A 62 -1.21 5.85 15.02
CA ASN A 62 -2.21 6.76 15.58
C ASN A 62 -2.70 7.81 14.59
N VAL A 63 -2.08 7.92 13.40
CA VAL A 63 -2.49 8.89 12.37
C VAL A 63 -3.19 8.21 11.22
N THR A 64 -4.32 8.76 10.80
CA THR A 64 -5.00 8.38 9.55
C THR A 64 -4.90 9.53 8.55
N VAL A 65 -4.36 9.22 7.36
CA VAL A 65 -4.21 10.17 6.27
C VAL A 65 -5.35 10.01 5.26
N PHE A 66 -6.04 11.10 4.95
CA PHE A 66 -7.07 11.20 3.93
C PHE A 66 -6.51 12.00 2.75
N ASN A 67 -6.01 11.31 1.73
CA ASN A 67 -5.44 11.99 0.56
C ASN A 67 -6.52 12.37 -0.45
N HIS A 68 -6.90 13.65 -0.46
CA HIS A 68 -7.87 14.22 -1.39
C HIS A 68 -7.23 14.89 -2.61
N ALA A 69 -5.89 14.85 -2.72
CA ALA A 69 -5.21 15.39 -3.88
C ALA A 69 -5.61 14.66 -5.16
N LYS A 70 -5.62 15.39 -6.28
CA LYS A 70 -6.03 14.82 -7.56
C LYS A 70 -5.22 15.34 -8.72
N ASN A 71 -4.89 14.43 -9.65
CA ASN A 71 -4.12 14.73 -10.84
C ASN A 71 -4.68 15.93 -11.62
N GLY A 72 -3.79 16.85 -12.00
CA GLY A 72 -4.13 18.00 -12.82
C GLY A 72 -5.00 19.07 -12.13
N ARG A 73 -5.20 19.02 -10.81
CA ARG A 73 -5.99 20.04 -10.12
C ARG A 73 -5.12 21.27 -9.81
N SER A 74 -5.75 22.42 -9.88
CA SER A 74 -5.26 23.72 -9.41
C SER A 74 -6.16 24.18 -8.27
N THR A 75 -5.82 25.28 -7.59
CA THR A 75 -6.72 25.86 -6.57
C THR A 75 -8.11 26.14 -7.16
N ARG A 76 -8.16 26.67 -8.38
CA ARG A 76 -9.40 26.97 -9.12
C ARG A 76 -10.21 25.73 -9.43
N SER A 77 -9.62 24.75 -10.12
CA SER A 77 -10.39 23.57 -10.55
C SER A 77 -10.78 22.69 -9.37
N PHE A 78 -9.99 22.66 -8.29
CA PHE A 78 -10.34 21.93 -7.07
C PHE A 78 -11.59 22.51 -6.39
N LEU A 79 -11.74 23.84 -6.41
CA LEU A 79 -12.95 24.53 -5.94
C LEU A 79 -14.14 24.30 -6.89
N MET A 80 -13.95 24.51 -8.20
CA MET A 80 -15.03 24.41 -9.19
C MET A 80 -15.61 23.00 -9.31
N GLU A 81 -14.80 21.96 -9.12
CA GLU A 81 -15.24 20.57 -9.18
C GLU A 81 -15.90 20.07 -7.87
N GLY A 82 -16.09 20.92 -6.86
CA GLY A 82 -16.69 20.54 -5.58
C GLY A 82 -15.81 19.63 -4.71
N ARG A 83 -14.52 19.46 -5.05
CA ARG A 83 -13.60 18.61 -4.30
C ARG A 83 -13.29 19.21 -2.92
N TRP A 84 -13.21 20.52 -2.84
CA TRP A 84 -13.06 21.21 -1.56
C TRP A 84 -14.26 21.02 -0.66
N ASP A 85 -15.48 21.08 -1.20
CA ASP A 85 -16.71 20.90 -0.42
C ASP A 85 -16.76 19.48 0.19
N ALA A 86 -16.32 18.47 -0.56
CA ALA A 86 -16.21 17.09 -0.04
C ALA A 86 -15.23 17.00 1.15
N VAL A 87 -14.08 17.68 1.09
CA VAL A 87 -13.14 17.75 2.21
C VAL A 87 -13.80 18.47 3.39
N LEU A 88 -14.37 19.66 3.15
CA LEU A 88 -14.95 20.51 4.19
C LEU A 88 -16.07 19.80 4.97
N ASN A 89 -16.86 18.98 4.29
CA ASN A 89 -17.95 18.22 4.89
C ASN A 89 -17.45 17.03 5.73
N ALA A 90 -16.23 16.54 5.50
CA ALA A 90 -15.63 15.44 6.24
C ALA A 90 -14.77 15.87 7.45
N LEU A 91 -14.43 17.17 7.53
CA LEU A 91 -13.61 17.74 8.60
C LEU A 91 -14.32 17.74 9.95
N ARG A 92 -13.53 17.53 10.99
CA ARG A 92 -13.87 17.63 12.40
C ARG A 92 -12.88 18.57 13.11
N PRO A 93 -13.27 19.18 14.24
CA PRO A 93 -12.35 19.98 15.04
C PRO A 93 -11.07 19.20 15.40
N GLY A 94 -9.92 19.83 15.24
CA GLY A 94 -8.61 19.22 15.48
C GLY A 94 -8.00 18.46 14.30
N ASP A 95 -8.75 18.22 13.21
CA ASP A 95 -8.19 17.66 11.98
C ASP A 95 -7.12 18.61 11.41
N VAL A 96 -6.04 18.06 10.83
CA VAL A 96 -5.02 18.84 10.12
C VAL A 96 -5.34 18.85 8.62
N VAL A 97 -5.21 20.00 7.96
CA VAL A 97 -5.42 20.13 6.50
C VAL A 97 -4.16 20.68 5.84
N MET A 98 -3.43 19.82 5.13
CA MET A 98 -2.22 20.17 4.38
C MET A 98 -2.59 20.56 2.95
N ILE A 99 -2.29 21.79 2.55
CA ILE A 99 -2.73 22.36 1.27
C ILE A 99 -1.50 22.70 0.41
N GLN A 100 -1.37 22.05 -0.75
CA GLN A 100 -0.27 22.28 -1.71
C GLN A 100 -0.80 22.39 -3.15
N PHE A 101 -0.61 23.54 -3.79
CA PHE A 101 -0.95 23.78 -5.20
C PHE A 101 0.09 24.68 -5.87
N GLY A 102 -0.04 24.90 -7.18
CA GLY A 102 0.81 25.82 -7.94
C GLY A 102 1.22 25.27 -9.32
N HIS A 103 1.36 23.95 -9.47
CA HIS A 103 1.80 23.36 -10.75
C HIS A 103 0.84 23.63 -11.90
N ASN A 104 -0.46 23.51 -11.63
CA ASN A 104 -1.50 23.67 -12.65
C ASN A 104 -2.09 25.07 -12.66
N ASP A 105 -2.01 25.81 -11.54
CA ASP A 105 -2.36 27.22 -11.46
C ASP A 105 -1.49 28.07 -12.40
N ALA A 106 -0.22 27.69 -12.59
CA ALA A 106 0.73 28.39 -13.45
C ALA A 106 0.49 28.24 -14.97
N LYS A 107 -0.45 27.40 -15.42
CA LYS A 107 -0.68 27.11 -16.84
C LYS A 107 -1.65 28.13 -17.46
N LYS A 108 -1.14 29.28 -17.90
CA LYS A 108 -1.93 30.40 -18.46
C LYS A 108 -2.84 30.00 -19.62
N GLU A 109 -2.42 29.03 -20.39
CA GLU A 109 -3.09 28.53 -21.59
C GLU A 109 -4.29 27.63 -21.26
N ASP A 110 -4.34 27.09 -20.04
CA ASP A 110 -5.44 26.24 -19.55
C ASP A 110 -6.32 27.07 -18.61
N THR A 111 -7.25 27.85 -19.18
CA THR A 111 -8.10 28.79 -18.42
C THR A 111 -8.99 28.14 -17.37
N ALA A 112 -9.29 26.85 -17.52
CA ALA A 112 -10.03 26.07 -16.53
C ALA A 112 -9.21 25.80 -15.26
N ARG A 113 -7.88 25.84 -15.35
CA ARG A 113 -6.96 25.60 -14.24
C ARG A 113 -6.19 26.85 -13.81
N PHE A 114 -5.92 27.76 -14.72
CA PHE A 114 -5.14 28.96 -14.46
C PHE A 114 -5.74 29.80 -13.32
N ALA A 115 -4.87 30.21 -12.40
CA ALA A 115 -5.17 31.14 -11.32
C ALA A 115 -3.92 32.00 -11.09
N ASP A 116 -4.01 33.30 -11.35
CA ASP A 116 -2.87 34.20 -11.21
C ASP A 116 -2.36 34.23 -9.76
N ALA A 117 -1.02 34.19 -9.60
CA ALA A 117 -0.36 34.05 -8.31
C ALA A 117 -0.69 35.18 -7.33
N GLY A 118 -0.80 36.43 -7.82
CA GLY A 118 -1.04 37.62 -7.00
C GLY A 118 -2.51 37.84 -6.67
N THR A 119 -3.43 37.26 -7.44
CA THR A 119 -4.87 37.47 -7.29
C THR A 119 -5.61 36.16 -6.98
N ASP A 120 -6.07 35.44 -8.00
CA ASP A 120 -6.97 34.29 -7.86
C ASP A 120 -6.38 33.18 -6.99
N TYR A 121 -5.12 32.82 -7.21
CA TYR A 121 -4.43 31.79 -6.45
C TYR A 121 -4.34 32.16 -4.97
N ARG A 122 -3.87 33.38 -4.68
CA ARG A 122 -3.77 33.93 -3.31
C ARG A 122 -5.15 33.96 -2.62
N ASN A 123 -6.18 34.40 -3.33
CA ASN A 123 -7.55 34.46 -2.80
C ASN A 123 -8.12 33.07 -2.53
N ASN A 124 -7.83 32.09 -3.39
CA ASN A 124 -8.24 30.70 -3.17
C ASN A 124 -7.52 30.07 -1.95
N LEU A 125 -6.23 30.34 -1.75
CA LEU A 125 -5.51 29.89 -0.55
C LEU A 125 -6.11 30.48 0.74
N LEU A 126 -6.41 31.79 0.74
CA LEU A 126 -7.09 32.44 1.86
C LEU A 126 -8.47 31.81 2.14
N ARG A 127 -9.22 31.46 1.08
CA ARG A 127 -10.49 30.74 1.20
C ARG A 127 -10.29 29.37 1.86
N PHE A 128 -9.35 28.55 1.39
CA PHE A 128 -9.08 27.24 2.00
C PHE A 128 -8.75 27.35 3.49
N VAL A 129 -7.88 28.30 3.86
CA VAL A 129 -7.49 28.55 5.25
C VAL A 129 -8.69 28.95 6.11
N ARG A 130 -9.50 29.92 5.64
CA ARG A 130 -10.68 30.39 6.35
C ARG A 130 -11.70 29.27 6.53
N ASP A 131 -11.98 28.54 5.46
CA ASP A 131 -13.00 27.49 5.46
C ASP A 131 -12.56 26.30 6.34
N ALA A 132 -11.27 25.94 6.38
CA ALA A 132 -10.76 24.92 7.31
C ALA A 132 -10.89 25.36 8.78
N ARG A 133 -10.51 26.61 9.08
CA ARG A 133 -10.62 27.18 10.44
C ARG A 133 -12.07 27.26 10.91
N SER A 134 -13.02 27.56 10.02
CA SER A 134 -14.44 27.59 10.39
C SER A 134 -15.00 26.22 10.79
N ARG A 135 -14.31 25.12 10.43
CA ARG A 135 -14.60 23.75 10.89
C ARG A 135 -13.78 23.33 12.12
N GLY A 136 -12.99 24.24 12.70
CA GLY A 136 -12.10 23.93 13.82
C GLY A 136 -10.87 23.11 13.43
N ALA A 137 -10.59 22.96 12.14
CA ALA A 137 -9.42 22.26 11.62
C ALA A 137 -8.19 23.19 11.60
N VAL A 138 -7.00 22.60 11.61
CA VAL A 138 -5.71 23.30 11.58
C VAL A 138 -5.15 23.28 10.15
N PRO A 139 -5.26 24.38 9.37
CA PRO A 139 -4.65 24.45 8.05
C PRO A 139 -3.14 24.55 8.16
N ILE A 140 -2.43 23.89 7.23
CA ILE A 140 -0.99 23.99 7.01
C ILE A 140 -0.80 24.25 5.53
N LEU A 141 -0.06 25.31 5.19
CA LEU A 141 0.26 25.62 3.80
C LEU A 141 1.59 25.03 3.39
N LEU A 142 1.65 24.52 2.17
CA LEU A 142 2.85 24.00 1.55
C LEU A 142 3.11 24.76 0.24
N THR A 143 4.32 25.31 0.09
CA THR A 143 4.77 25.83 -1.20
C THR A 143 4.85 24.70 -2.24
N PRO A 144 4.63 24.95 -3.54
CA PRO A 144 4.71 23.88 -4.54
C PRO A 144 6.12 23.27 -4.60
N VAL A 145 6.20 21.93 -4.64
CA VAL A 145 7.46 21.22 -4.88
C VAL A 145 8.05 21.58 -6.24
N ASN A 146 9.37 21.64 -6.36
CA ASN A 146 10.04 22.00 -7.61
C ASN A 146 9.86 20.97 -8.73
N ARG A 147 9.76 21.45 -9.98
CA ARG A 147 9.92 20.64 -11.20
C ARG A 147 11.38 20.52 -11.54
N ARG A 148 11.85 19.33 -11.92
CA ARG A 148 13.26 19.11 -12.29
C ARG A 148 13.61 19.86 -13.58
N LYS A 149 14.47 20.87 -13.50
CA LYS A 149 15.02 21.54 -14.69
C LYS A 149 16.40 22.11 -14.41
N TYR A 150 17.28 21.97 -15.39
CA TYR A 150 18.65 22.47 -15.32
C TYR A 150 19.00 23.22 -16.60
N ASP A 151 19.90 24.19 -16.50
CA ASP A 151 20.54 24.81 -17.66
C ASP A 151 21.67 23.92 -18.23
N SER A 152 22.28 24.35 -19.33
CA SER A 152 23.38 23.63 -19.98
C SER A 152 24.64 23.50 -19.12
N SER A 153 24.77 24.32 -18.06
CA SER A 153 25.87 24.25 -17.08
C SER A 153 25.54 23.35 -15.87
N GLY A 154 24.34 22.75 -15.84
CA GLY A 154 23.88 21.89 -14.75
C GLY A 154 23.35 22.65 -13.54
N ARG A 155 23.10 23.96 -13.64
CA ARG A 155 22.47 24.74 -12.55
C ARG A 155 20.96 24.58 -12.60
N PHE A 156 20.33 24.46 -11.43
CA PHE A 156 18.88 24.30 -11.32
C PHE A 156 18.14 25.56 -11.81
N ILE A 157 17.05 25.39 -12.55
CA ILE A 157 16.17 26.46 -13.01
C ILE A 157 14.81 26.31 -12.36
N ASP A 158 14.45 27.25 -11.47
CA ASP A 158 13.11 27.32 -10.90
C ASP A 158 12.04 27.56 -11.99
N GLN A 159 10.89 26.90 -11.87
CA GLN A 159 9.77 26.96 -12.81
C GLN A 159 8.48 27.51 -12.19
N HIS A 160 8.47 27.88 -10.91
CA HIS A 160 7.26 28.22 -10.18
C HIS A 160 7.07 29.72 -9.94
N ALA A 161 7.97 30.58 -10.42
CA ALA A 161 7.81 32.05 -10.41
C ALA A 161 7.28 32.57 -9.05
N GLY A 162 6.22 33.40 -9.04
CA GLY A 162 5.66 33.99 -7.82
C GLY A 162 4.76 33.09 -6.97
N TYR A 163 4.50 31.83 -7.37
CA TYR A 163 3.58 30.95 -6.63
C TYR A 163 4.11 30.57 -5.23
N PRO A 164 5.39 30.20 -5.02
CA PRO A 164 5.93 29.95 -3.69
C PRO A 164 5.83 31.18 -2.77
N ASP A 165 6.08 32.37 -3.30
CA ASP A 165 6.02 33.61 -2.51
C ASP A 165 4.59 33.97 -2.11
N ALA A 166 3.61 33.75 -2.98
CA ALA A 166 2.20 33.90 -2.63
C ALA A 166 1.82 32.98 -1.46
N VAL A 167 2.29 31.73 -1.44
CA VAL A 167 2.05 30.81 -0.31
C VAL A 167 2.70 31.32 0.97
N ARG A 168 3.98 31.73 0.91
CA ARG A 168 4.71 32.29 2.06
C ARG A 168 4.01 33.54 2.61
N GLU A 169 3.52 34.41 1.74
CA GLU A 169 2.80 35.62 2.16
C GLU A 169 1.47 35.29 2.84
N VAL A 170 0.67 34.37 2.28
CA VAL A 170 -0.60 33.93 2.90
C VAL A 170 -0.33 33.27 4.25
N ALA A 171 0.70 32.42 4.34
CA ALA A 171 1.05 31.76 5.60
C ALA A 171 1.44 32.79 6.67
N ARG A 172 2.32 33.74 6.33
CA ARG A 172 2.76 34.80 7.26
C ARG A 172 1.62 35.73 7.67
N SER A 173 0.85 36.25 6.72
CA SER A 173 -0.24 37.20 7.00
C SER A 173 -1.42 36.56 7.72
N GLY A 174 -1.69 35.29 7.43
CA GLY A 174 -2.76 34.52 8.06
C GLY A 174 -2.37 33.80 9.34
N ASN A 175 -1.11 33.91 9.79
CA ASN A 175 -0.54 33.11 10.89
C ASN A 175 -0.86 31.61 10.74
N VAL A 176 -0.54 31.06 9.57
CA VAL A 176 -0.75 29.65 9.23
C VAL A 176 0.60 28.94 9.24
N PRO A 177 0.74 27.76 9.88
CA PRO A 177 1.96 26.96 9.76
C PRO A 177 2.34 26.70 8.30
N LEU A 178 3.64 26.78 8.01
CA LEU A 178 4.21 26.64 6.67
C LEU A 178 5.19 25.47 6.62
N ILE A 179 5.09 24.68 5.55
CA ILE A 179 6.17 23.79 5.09
C ILE A 179 6.69 24.35 3.77
N ASP A 180 7.92 24.84 3.77
CA ASP A 180 8.58 25.39 2.58
C ASP A 180 9.22 24.26 1.76
N LEU A 181 8.36 23.45 1.16
CA LEU A 181 8.75 22.32 0.32
C LEU A 181 9.47 22.77 -0.97
N HIS A 182 9.20 23.98 -1.46
CA HIS A 182 9.89 24.56 -2.60
C HIS A 182 11.36 24.76 -2.24
N ALA A 183 11.67 25.48 -1.17
CA ALA A 183 13.05 25.70 -0.75
C ALA A 183 13.77 24.38 -0.42
N ALA A 184 13.10 23.44 0.24
CA ALA A 184 13.68 22.14 0.57
C ALA A 184 13.99 21.28 -0.66
N SER A 185 13.06 21.20 -1.62
CA SER A 185 13.28 20.45 -2.87
C SER A 185 14.30 21.12 -3.78
N LEU A 186 14.36 22.45 -3.83
CA LEU A 186 15.37 23.20 -4.56
C LEU A 186 16.78 22.87 -4.06
N ARG A 187 16.99 22.88 -2.74
CA ARG A 187 18.27 22.48 -2.13
C ARG A 187 18.64 21.05 -2.53
N LEU A 188 17.71 20.11 -2.32
CA LEU A 188 17.91 18.70 -2.67
C LEU A 188 18.35 18.52 -4.13
N PHE A 189 17.61 19.11 -5.07
CA PHE A 189 17.91 18.92 -6.49
C PHE A 189 19.17 19.65 -6.93
N THR A 190 19.50 20.79 -6.32
CA THR A 190 20.75 21.50 -6.56
C THR A 190 21.96 20.66 -6.11
N GLU A 191 21.89 20.03 -4.92
CA GLU A 191 22.95 19.16 -4.40
C GLU A 191 23.16 17.88 -5.22
N LEU A 192 22.08 17.33 -5.77
CA LEU A 192 22.13 16.13 -6.59
C LEU A 192 22.64 16.40 -8.01
N GLY A 193 22.29 17.56 -8.56
CA GLY A 193 22.53 17.90 -9.95
C GLY A 193 21.69 17.06 -10.95
N PRO A 194 21.90 17.25 -12.26
CA PRO A 194 21.09 16.63 -13.30
C PRO A 194 21.04 15.11 -13.20
N GLU A 195 22.18 14.43 -13.19
CA GLU A 195 22.18 12.96 -13.32
C GLU A 195 21.59 12.26 -12.09
N ARG A 196 22.02 12.62 -10.88
CA ARG A 196 21.55 11.95 -9.66
C ARG A 196 20.09 12.26 -9.33
N SER A 197 19.53 13.36 -9.84
CA SER A 197 18.13 13.69 -9.60
C SER A 197 17.15 12.88 -10.47
N LYS A 198 17.59 12.25 -11.57
CA LYS A 198 16.73 11.45 -12.46
C LYS A 198 15.94 10.37 -11.72
N GLN A 199 16.57 9.67 -10.77
CA GLN A 199 15.96 8.57 -10.01
C GLN A 199 14.67 8.94 -9.25
N TYR A 200 14.46 10.23 -8.96
CA TYR A 200 13.28 10.70 -8.23
C TYR A 200 12.10 11.00 -9.15
N PHE A 201 12.31 11.04 -10.46
CA PHE A 201 11.30 11.42 -11.44
C PHE A 201 11.11 10.30 -12.46
N LEU A 202 9.96 10.30 -13.13
CA LEU A 202 9.68 9.37 -14.24
C LEU A 202 10.44 9.75 -15.51
N THR A 203 11.74 9.99 -15.37
CA THR A 203 12.66 10.17 -16.50
C THR A 203 13.05 8.81 -17.05
N SER A 204 13.01 8.64 -18.36
CA SER A 204 13.48 7.43 -19.05
C SER A 204 12.74 6.12 -18.70
N VAL A 205 11.43 6.16 -18.43
CA VAL A 205 10.61 4.93 -18.35
C VAL A 205 10.57 4.25 -19.73
N PRO A 206 11.03 3.00 -19.88
CA PRO A 206 11.08 2.31 -21.17
C PRO A 206 9.69 2.04 -21.78
N ARG A 207 9.64 1.96 -23.13
CA ARG A 207 8.44 1.55 -23.86
C ARG A 207 8.05 0.12 -23.51
N GLY A 208 6.76 -0.12 -23.35
CA GLY A 208 6.21 -1.45 -23.05
C GLY A 208 6.51 -1.99 -21.66
N MET A 209 7.21 -1.25 -20.79
CA MET A 209 7.46 -1.67 -19.40
C MET A 209 6.18 -1.70 -18.58
N TYR A 210 5.29 -0.73 -18.81
CA TYR A 210 3.98 -0.63 -18.17
C TYR A 210 2.91 -0.57 -19.25
N ARG A 211 1.80 -1.31 -19.09
CA ARG A 211 0.69 -1.27 -20.06
C ARG A 211 -0.03 0.07 -20.02
N THR A 212 -0.03 0.76 -18.87
CA THR A 212 -0.52 2.14 -18.77
C THR A 212 0.39 3.17 -19.46
N LEU A 213 1.65 2.82 -19.75
CA LEU A 213 2.64 3.66 -20.43
C LEU A 213 3.27 2.92 -21.63
N PRO A 214 2.49 2.56 -22.66
CA PRO A 214 2.98 1.74 -23.77
C PRO A 214 4.12 2.41 -24.54
N ASN A 215 4.16 3.74 -24.53
CA ASN A 215 5.19 4.55 -25.18
C ASN A 215 6.31 4.97 -24.21
N GLY A 216 6.37 4.42 -23.01
CA GLY A 216 7.27 4.89 -21.97
C GLY A 216 6.89 6.28 -21.47
N LYS A 217 7.78 6.90 -20.70
CA LYS A 217 7.59 8.24 -20.13
C LYS A 217 8.93 8.90 -19.86
N ASP A 218 9.04 10.18 -20.21
CA ASP A 218 10.18 11.01 -19.83
C ASP A 218 9.64 12.33 -19.26
N ASP A 219 9.65 12.42 -17.93
CA ASP A 219 8.90 13.43 -17.19
C ASP A 219 9.70 13.96 -16.01
N ASN A 220 9.73 15.28 -15.89
CA ASN A 220 10.46 16.03 -14.87
C ASN A 220 9.57 16.59 -13.75
N THR A 221 8.30 16.20 -13.70
CA THR A 221 7.33 16.65 -12.70
C THR A 221 6.85 15.52 -11.81
N HIS A 222 6.57 14.35 -12.39
CA HIS A 222 5.96 13.24 -11.65
C HIS A 222 7.04 12.28 -11.12
N PHE A 223 6.81 11.78 -9.91
CA PHE A 223 7.81 11.03 -9.17
C PHE A 223 7.72 9.53 -9.42
N THR A 224 8.88 8.86 -9.35
CA THR A 224 8.93 7.43 -9.02
C THR A 224 8.47 7.21 -7.57
N ARG A 225 8.22 5.96 -7.15
CA ARG A 225 8.08 5.61 -5.72
C ARG A 225 9.18 6.23 -4.87
N TYR A 226 10.44 6.00 -5.25
CA TYR A 226 11.61 6.49 -4.53
C TYR A 226 11.62 8.03 -4.43
N GLY A 227 11.25 8.71 -5.52
CA GLY A 227 10.98 10.15 -5.55
C GLY A 227 9.91 10.61 -4.57
N ALA A 228 8.75 9.98 -4.60
CA ALA A 228 7.63 10.31 -3.75
C ALA A 228 7.97 10.12 -2.26
N VAL A 229 8.67 9.03 -1.91
CA VAL A 229 9.20 8.81 -0.55
C VAL A 229 10.18 9.90 -0.16
N ARG A 230 11.10 10.29 -1.05
CA ARG A 230 12.06 11.35 -0.74
C ARG A 230 11.39 12.69 -0.51
N ILE A 231 10.41 13.07 -1.32
CA ILE A 231 9.66 14.31 -1.12
C ILE A 231 8.81 14.24 0.15
N ALA A 232 8.17 13.10 0.42
CA ALA A 232 7.43 12.89 1.67
C ALA A 232 8.33 13.01 2.91
N SER A 233 9.60 12.57 2.84
CA SER A 233 10.56 12.75 3.94
C SER A 233 10.83 14.22 4.25
N LEU A 234 10.95 15.09 3.24
CA LEU A 234 11.13 16.54 3.42
C LEU A 234 9.90 17.19 4.06
N VAL A 235 8.71 16.69 3.72
CA VAL A 235 7.45 17.13 4.35
C VAL A 235 7.41 16.67 5.81
N ALA A 236 7.73 15.41 6.10
CA ALA A 236 7.73 14.85 7.45
C ALA A 236 8.73 15.56 8.38
N GLU A 237 9.94 15.84 7.90
CA GLU A 237 10.97 16.58 8.64
C GLU A 237 10.49 17.97 9.08
N GLN A 238 9.86 18.71 8.17
CA GLN A 238 9.31 20.04 8.49
C GLN A 238 8.03 19.95 9.33
N PHE A 239 7.13 19.01 9.01
CA PHE A 239 5.89 18.80 9.74
C PHE A 239 6.12 18.52 11.22
N ARG A 240 7.11 17.66 11.53
CA ARG A 240 7.52 17.34 12.91
C ARG A 240 7.89 18.57 13.74
N SER A 241 8.35 19.64 13.10
CA SER A 241 8.78 20.87 13.76
C SER A 241 7.62 21.85 14.00
N LEU A 242 6.42 21.55 13.51
CA LEU A 242 5.26 22.43 13.66
C LEU A 242 4.57 22.24 15.02
N PRO A 243 3.98 23.30 15.60
CA PRO A 243 3.30 23.26 16.88
C PRO A 243 1.88 22.67 16.75
N VAL A 244 1.75 21.48 16.20
CA VAL A 244 0.49 20.75 16.03
C VAL A 244 0.59 19.36 16.66
N PRO A 245 -0.41 18.88 17.43
CA PRO A 245 -0.31 17.61 18.14
C PRO A 245 0.07 16.41 17.23
N ALA A 246 -0.53 16.34 16.03
CA ALA A 246 -0.25 15.29 15.06
C ALA A 246 1.21 15.27 14.55
N ALA A 247 1.98 16.36 14.70
CA ALA A 247 3.39 16.40 14.33
C ALA A 247 4.28 15.51 15.22
N GLN A 248 3.85 15.24 16.46
CA GLN A 248 4.57 14.35 17.39
C GLN A 248 4.49 12.88 16.98
N GLU A 249 3.60 12.55 16.04
CA GLU A 249 3.43 11.19 15.52
C GLU A 249 4.35 10.89 14.32
N VAL A 250 5.26 11.80 13.95
CA VAL A 250 6.31 11.50 12.98
C VAL A 250 7.36 10.61 13.63
N THR A 251 7.38 9.33 13.25
CA THR A 251 8.21 8.27 13.88
C THR A 251 9.45 7.91 13.07
N VAL A 252 9.48 8.24 11.79
CA VAL A 252 10.62 7.96 10.90
C VAL A 252 11.29 9.26 10.47
N GLN A 253 12.62 9.28 10.48
CA GLN A 253 13.45 10.40 10.05
C GLN A 253 14.30 9.99 8.83
N GLY A 254 14.49 10.89 7.88
CA GLY A 254 15.23 10.59 6.65
C GLY A 254 14.50 9.59 5.76
N MET A 255 15.22 8.81 4.96
CA MET A 255 14.61 7.80 4.08
C MET A 255 14.26 6.52 4.87
N PRO A 256 13.02 6.00 4.80
CA PRO A 256 12.67 4.71 5.39
C PRO A 256 13.40 3.57 4.67
N VAL A 257 13.61 2.46 5.39
CA VAL A 257 14.03 1.20 4.76
C VAL A 257 12.83 0.60 4.04
N LEU A 258 12.99 0.32 2.74
CA LEU A 258 12.01 -0.33 1.90
C LEU A 258 12.49 -1.76 1.60
N PRO A 259 12.17 -2.77 2.44
CA PRO A 259 12.78 -4.08 2.35
C PRO A 259 12.50 -4.79 1.01
N ALA A 260 11.36 -4.53 0.38
CA ALA A 260 10.95 -5.14 -0.88
C ALA A 260 11.32 -4.30 -2.12
N GLU A 261 12.15 -3.25 -1.98
CA GLU A 261 12.56 -2.41 -3.11
C GLU A 261 13.23 -3.22 -4.24
N GLY A 262 12.72 -3.08 -5.47
CA GLY A 262 13.20 -3.76 -6.67
C GLY A 262 12.60 -5.15 -6.90
N ILE A 263 11.66 -5.59 -6.05
CA ILE A 263 10.94 -6.86 -6.18
C ILE A 263 9.61 -6.63 -6.87
N SER A 264 9.35 -7.39 -7.92
CA SER A 264 8.08 -7.40 -8.66
C SER A 264 7.26 -8.63 -8.24
N VAL A 265 6.03 -8.41 -7.76
CA VAL A 265 5.13 -9.46 -7.25
C VAL A 265 3.96 -9.64 -8.21
N GLY A 266 4.06 -10.65 -9.07
CA GLY A 266 3.03 -11.02 -10.02
C GLY A 266 1.95 -11.87 -9.37
N LEU A 267 0.70 -11.43 -9.45
CA LEU A 267 -0.47 -12.23 -9.11
C LEU A 267 -1.07 -12.82 -10.37
N ASP A 268 -1.33 -14.12 -10.32
CA ASP A 268 -2.09 -14.80 -11.35
C ASP A 268 -3.52 -14.28 -11.42
N LEU A 269 -3.96 -13.96 -12.63
CA LEU A 269 -5.35 -13.70 -12.99
C LEU A 269 -5.78 -14.57 -14.19
N TYR A 270 -5.02 -15.63 -14.48
CA TYR A 270 -5.28 -16.56 -15.58
C TYR A 270 -6.00 -17.81 -15.06
N TYR A 271 -5.50 -18.43 -13.99
CA TYR A 271 -6.12 -19.60 -13.35
C TYR A 271 -7.23 -19.21 -12.37
N ASN A 272 -7.02 -18.15 -11.57
CA ASN A 272 -8.12 -17.49 -10.85
C ASN A 272 -8.64 -16.32 -11.69
N ASN A 273 -9.86 -16.43 -12.18
CA ASN A 273 -10.43 -15.47 -13.13
C ASN A 273 -11.93 -15.30 -12.92
N GLU A 274 -12.33 -15.03 -11.69
CA GLU A 274 -13.72 -14.76 -11.35
C GLU A 274 -14.22 -13.38 -11.75
N TRP A 275 -15.49 -13.32 -12.20
CA TRP A 275 -16.14 -12.07 -12.62
C TRP A 275 -17.48 -11.87 -11.93
N ARG A 276 -17.73 -10.67 -11.42
CA ARG A 276 -19.04 -10.26 -10.91
C ARG A 276 -19.64 -9.14 -11.74
N THR A 277 -20.97 -9.10 -11.78
CA THR A 277 -21.71 -8.00 -12.39
C THR A 277 -21.83 -6.86 -11.38
N VAL A 278 -21.35 -5.68 -11.74
CA VAL A 278 -21.35 -4.49 -10.85
C VAL A 278 -22.50 -3.54 -11.22
N ARG A 279 -22.80 -3.43 -12.51
CA ARG A 279 -23.91 -2.61 -13.03
C ARG A 279 -24.30 -3.07 -14.43
N ASP A 280 -25.57 -3.39 -14.63
CA ASP A 280 -26.11 -3.85 -15.92
C ASP A 280 -25.26 -4.99 -16.53
N THR A 281 -24.54 -4.71 -17.63
CA THR A 281 -23.65 -5.64 -18.33
C THR A 281 -22.17 -5.45 -17.99
N VAL A 282 -21.84 -4.47 -17.15
CA VAL A 282 -20.47 -4.19 -16.71
C VAL A 282 -20.05 -5.26 -15.71
N LYS A 283 -19.07 -6.06 -16.12
CA LYS A 283 -18.39 -7.03 -15.26
C LYS A 283 -17.05 -6.50 -14.81
N GLU A 284 -16.68 -6.85 -13.59
CA GLU A 284 -15.32 -6.65 -13.07
C GLU A 284 -14.78 -7.96 -12.53
N ARG A 285 -13.44 -8.12 -12.59
CA ARG A 285 -12.75 -9.23 -11.96
C ARG A 285 -12.67 -8.98 -10.45
N TYR A 286 -12.92 -9.99 -9.64
CA TYR A 286 -12.93 -9.91 -8.18
C TYR A 286 -12.37 -11.21 -7.57
N HIS A 287 -12.30 -11.28 -6.24
CA HIS A 287 -11.84 -12.43 -5.47
C HIS A 287 -10.33 -12.67 -5.58
N TYR A 288 -9.63 -12.39 -4.49
CA TYR A 288 -8.17 -12.45 -4.34
C TYR A 288 -7.37 -11.63 -5.36
N THR A 289 -7.97 -10.58 -5.94
CA THR A 289 -7.25 -9.66 -6.85
C THR A 289 -6.69 -8.44 -6.11
N TRP A 290 -5.60 -7.87 -6.64
CA TRP A 290 -4.99 -6.65 -6.08
C TRP A 290 -5.92 -5.43 -6.07
N ASP A 291 -6.83 -5.33 -7.04
CA ASP A 291 -7.71 -4.17 -7.18
C ASP A 291 -9.04 -4.34 -6.42
N ASP A 292 -9.37 -5.55 -5.95
CA ASP A 292 -10.57 -5.82 -5.17
C ASP A 292 -10.40 -5.28 -3.73
N THR A 293 -11.14 -4.22 -3.43
CA THR A 293 -11.16 -3.58 -2.10
C THR A 293 -12.24 -4.15 -1.18
N THR A 294 -13.03 -5.12 -1.67
CA THR A 294 -14.03 -5.83 -0.86
C THR A 294 -13.36 -6.90 0.01
N ASN A 295 -14.13 -7.56 0.88
CA ASN A 295 -13.58 -8.51 1.85
C ASN A 295 -12.81 -9.66 1.20
N SER A 296 -13.25 -10.11 0.03
CA SER A 296 -12.65 -11.19 -0.76
C SER A 296 -11.32 -10.83 -1.42
N GLY A 297 -10.96 -9.54 -1.48
CA GLY A 297 -9.85 -9.08 -2.29
C GLY A 297 -8.49 -9.10 -1.58
N PHE A 298 -7.45 -8.77 -2.34
CA PHE A 298 -6.07 -8.68 -1.88
C PHE A 298 -5.50 -7.24 -1.88
N SER A 299 -6.34 -6.21 -2.05
CA SER A 299 -5.86 -4.82 -2.11
C SER A 299 -5.04 -4.39 -0.89
N ARG A 300 -5.35 -4.90 0.31
CA ARG A 300 -4.56 -4.62 1.52
C ARG A 300 -3.19 -5.27 1.49
N LEU A 301 -3.08 -6.49 0.95
CA LEU A 301 -1.79 -7.13 0.75
C LEU A 301 -0.95 -6.38 -0.29
N ALA A 302 -1.57 -5.91 -1.38
CA ALA A 302 -0.91 -5.05 -2.36
C ALA A 302 -0.39 -3.75 -1.72
N GLU A 303 -1.16 -3.10 -0.83
CA GLU A 303 -0.71 -1.93 -0.08
C GLU A 303 0.47 -2.23 0.88
N ILE A 304 0.54 -3.43 1.46
CA ILE A 304 1.67 -3.83 2.33
C ILE A 304 2.93 -4.07 1.48
N ILE A 305 2.79 -4.72 0.33
CA ILE A 305 3.88 -4.91 -0.64
C ILE A 305 4.41 -3.55 -1.13
N ASP A 306 3.50 -2.66 -1.54
CA ASP A 306 3.80 -1.32 -2.04
C ASP A 306 4.53 -0.46 -0.99
N ARG A 307 4.05 -0.47 0.26
CA ARG A 307 4.69 0.24 1.38
C ARG A 307 6.07 -0.33 1.73
N ALA A 308 6.28 -1.62 1.52
CA ALA A 308 7.59 -2.24 1.66
C ALA A 308 8.54 -1.92 0.49
N GLY A 309 8.06 -1.27 -0.57
CA GLY A 309 8.83 -0.92 -1.77
C GLY A 309 8.73 -1.92 -2.92
N GLY A 310 7.95 -2.99 -2.76
CA GLY A 310 7.69 -3.95 -3.83
C GLY A 310 6.67 -3.40 -4.82
N ASP A 311 6.68 -3.95 -6.02
CA ASP A 311 5.76 -3.56 -7.09
C ASP A 311 4.75 -4.69 -7.36
N PRO A 312 3.50 -4.55 -6.92
CA PRO A 312 2.45 -5.48 -7.29
C PRO A 312 2.13 -5.37 -8.79
N ASP A 313 2.04 -6.51 -9.46
CA ASP A 313 1.73 -6.62 -10.89
C ASP A 313 0.86 -7.87 -11.09
N THR A 314 0.34 -8.08 -12.31
CA THR A 314 -0.58 -9.17 -12.61
C THR A 314 -0.15 -9.92 -13.87
N LEU A 315 -0.46 -11.21 -13.91
CA LEU A 315 -0.31 -12.06 -15.09
C LEU A 315 -1.69 -12.54 -15.54
N GLN A 316 -2.15 -12.07 -16.70
CA GLN A 316 -3.52 -12.33 -17.19
C GLN A 316 -3.58 -13.39 -18.30
N SER A 317 -2.47 -14.07 -18.54
CA SER A 317 -2.30 -15.06 -19.60
C SER A 317 -1.50 -16.23 -19.07
N ALA A 318 -1.58 -17.38 -19.73
CA ALA A 318 -0.81 -18.56 -19.38
C ALA A 318 0.67 -18.21 -19.12
N PRO A 319 1.27 -18.75 -18.04
CA PRO A 319 2.66 -18.47 -17.71
C PRO A 319 3.59 -19.02 -18.78
N THR A 320 4.54 -18.19 -19.18
CA THR A 320 5.61 -18.54 -20.12
C THR A 320 6.94 -18.07 -19.57
N ASP A 321 8.05 -18.66 -20.03
CA ASP A 321 9.40 -18.27 -19.63
C ASP A 321 9.67 -16.77 -19.83
N SER A 322 9.09 -16.15 -20.87
CA SER A 322 9.24 -14.72 -21.15
C SER A 322 8.47 -13.86 -20.15
N LEU A 323 7.21 -14.21 -19.87
CA LEU A 323 6.37 -13.45 -18.95
C LEU A 323 6.84 -13.57 -17.51
N LEU A 324 7.25 -14.76 -17.07
CA LEU A 324 7.70 -15.01 -15.70
C LEU A 324 8.98 -14.24 -15.34
N ARG A 325 9.85 -13.93 -16.32
CA ARG A 325 11.06 -13.11 -16.08
C ARG A 325 10.77 -11.68 -15.61
N ARG A 326 9.53 -11.19 -15.77
CA ARG A 326 9.09 -9.88 -15.26
C ARG A 326 8.91 -9.86 -13.75
N PHE A 327 8.84 -11.03 -13.12
CA PHE A 327 8.49 -11.17 -11.71
C PHE A 327 9.66 -11.73 -10.91
N SER A 328 9.82 -11.18 -9.71
CA SER A 328 10.62 -11.77 -8.63
C SER A 328 9.84 -12.89 -7.93
N VAL A 329 8.54 -12.66 -7.76
CA VAL A 329 7.59 -13.52 -7.07
C VAL A 329 6.38 -13.74 -7.96
N TYR A 330 5.91 -14.97 -8.06
CA TYR A 330 4.68 -15.32 -8.78
C TYR A 330 3.72 -16.02 -7.81
N ILE A 331 2.52 -15.48 -7.67
CA ILE A 331 1.49 -15.98 -6.75
C ILE A 331 0.36 -16.56 -7.59
N ILE A 332 0.07 -17.85 -7.40
CA ILE A 332 -1.15 -18.50 -7.90
C ILE A 332 -2.03 -18.75 -6.67
N VAL A 333 -3.26 -18.25 -6.73
CA VAL A 333 -4.24 -18.37 -5.64
C VAL A 333 -5.52 -18.91 -6.21
N ASP A 334 -6.16 -19.84 -5.49
CA ASP A 334 -7.54 -20.27 -5.72
C ASP A 334 -7.92 -20.53 -7.19
N PRO A 335 -7.28 -21.48 -7.90
CA PRO A 335 -7.62 -21.75 -9.29
C PRO A 335 -9.10 -22.11 -9.46
N ASP A 336 -9.76 -21.50 -10.45
CA ASP A 336 -11.21 -21.60 -10.64
C ASP A 336 -11.67 -23.03 -10.92
N THR A 337 -12.84 -23.38 -10.39
CA THR A 337 -13.61 -24.55 -10.79
C THR A 337 -14.77 -24.17 -11.72
N PRO A 338 -15.47 -25.13 -12.36
CA PRO A 338 -16.69 -24.85 -13.12
C PRO A 338 -17.83 -24.22 -12.30
N LYS A 339 -17.74 -24.20 -10.97
CA LYS A 339 -18.69 -23.53 -10.08
C LYS A 339 -18.51 -22.02 -10.12
N GLU A 340 -17.28 -21.52 -10.19
CA GLU A 340 -16.98 -20.09 -10.23
C GLU A 340 -16.95 -19.55 -11.67
N THR A 341 -16.28 -20.27 -12.59
CA THR A 341 -16.06 -19.82 -13.97
C THR A 341 -16.50 -20.90 -14.96
N ALA A 342 -17.34 -20.54 -15.94
CA ALA A 342 -17.92 -21.52 -16.88
C ALA A 342 -16.88 -22.28 -17.73
N LEU A 343 -15.72 -21.66 -18.00
CA LEU A 343 -14.60 -22.25 -18.73
C LEU A 343 -13.30 -21.90 -17.98
N PRO A 344 -12.96 -22.63 -16.91
CA PRO A 344 -11.74 -22.39 -16.16
C PRO A 344 -10.50 -22.67 -17.01
N ASN A 345 -9.42 -21.94 -16.76
CA ASN A 345 -8.12 -22.30 -17.32
C ASN A 345 -7.44 -23.26 -16.35
N TYR A 346 -7.09 -24.45 -16.84
CA TYR A 346 -6.37 -25.43 -16.02
C TYR A 346 -4.87 -25.36 -16.27
N VAL A 347 -4.09 -25.66 -15.23
CA VAL A 347 -2.64 -25.82 -15.33
C VAL A 347 -2.32 -27.00 -16.24
N THR A 348 -1.52 -26.78 -17.28
CA THR A 348 -1.03 -27.87 -18.14
C THR A 348 0.40 -28.29 -17.76
N PRO A 349 0.85 -29.49 -18.12
CA PRO A 349 2.24 -29.91 -17.92
C PRO A 349 3.26 -28.93 -18.49
N GLU A 350 3.01 -28.36 -19.69
CA GLU A 350 3.93 -27.41 -20.33
C GLU A 350 4.05 -26.10 -19.56
N GLN A 351 2.93 -25.61 -19.02
CA GLN A 351 2.89 -24.43 -18.16
C GLN A 351 3.61 -24.71 -16.83
N ALA A 352 3.39 -25.90 -16.25
CA ALA A 352 4.09 -26.32 -15.04
C ALA A 352 5.60 -26.40 -15.25
N ASP A 353 6.06 -26.91 -16.40
CA ASP A 353 7.48 -26.97 -16.75
C ASP A 353 8.09 -25.56 -16.87
N ALA A 354 7.35 -24.59 -17.42
CA ALA A 354 7.79 -23.20 -17.50
C ALA A 354 7.97 -22.56 -16.12
N VAL A 355 7.00 -22.77 -15.22
CA VAL A 355 7.08 -22.29 -13.83
C VAL A 355 8.23 -22.99 -13.10
N GLU A 356 8.39 -24.30 -13.25
CA GLU A 356 9.49 -25.06 -12.62
C GLU A 356 10.87 -24.55 -13.07
N ARG A 357 11.07 -24.32 -14.39
CA ARG A 357 12.32 -23.75 -14.90
C ARG A 357 12.60 -22.37 -14.30
N TRP A 358 11.59 -21.51 -14.22
CA TRP A 358 11.71 -20.19 -13.63
C TRP A 358 12.06 -20.24 -12.13
N VAL A 359 11.39 -21.10 -11.34
CA VAL A 359 11.72 -21.31 -9.92
C VAL A 359 13.15 -21.82 -9.77
N ARG A 360 13.55 -22.85 -10.53
CA ARG A 360 14.94 -23.36 -10.51
C ARG A 360 15.96 -22.25 -10.80
N GLY A 361 15.60 -21.31 -11.67
CA GLY A 361 16.38 -20.13 -12.03
C GLY A 361 16.45 -19.02 -10.97
N GLY A 362 15.75 -19.15 -9.84
CA GLY A 362 15.75 -18.19 -8.73
C GLY A 362 14.44 -17.45 -8.48
N GLY A 363 13.37 -17.79 -9.20
CA GLY A 363 12.03 -17.29 -8.92
C GLY A 363 11.48 -17.77 -7.58
N VAL A 364 10.58 -16.99 -6.99
CA VAL A 364 9.83 -17.38 -5.79
C VAL A 364 8.37 -17.65 -6.15
N LEU A 365 7.96 -18.91 -6.10
CA LEU A 365 6.58 -19.30 -6.35
C LEU A 365 5.80 -19.34 -5.03
N VAL A 366 4.62 -18.75 -5.01
CA VAL A 366 3.67 -18.87 -3.91
C VAL A 366 2.40 -19.53 -4.45
N LEU A 367 2.01 -20.65 -3.84
CA LEU A 367 0.82 -21.41 -4.17
C LEU A 367 -0.16 -21.29 -3.01
N MET A 368 -1.32 -20.71 -3.24
CA MET A 368 -2.38 -20.60 -2.26
C MET A 368 -3.57 -21.44 -2.74
N GLY A 369 -3.82 -22.56 -2.07
CA GLY A 369 -5.02 -23.36 -2.29
C GLY A 369 -6.21 -22.76 -1.55
N ASN A 370 -7.28 -23.54 -1.43
CA ASN A 370 -8.48 -23.23 -0.67
C ASN A 370 -9.07 -24.52 -0.10
N ASP A 371 -10.23 -24.50 0.57
CA ASP A 371 -10.89 -25.75 0.98
C ASP A 371 -11.60 -26.49 -0.16
N LYS A 372 -11.97 -27.73 0.15
CA LYS A 372 -12.74 -28.61 -0.73
C LYS A 372 -13.92 -27.91 -1.40
N GLY A 373 -13.91 -27.92 -2.73
CA GLY A 373 -14.99 -27.41 -3.57
C GLY A 373 -14.98 -25.89 -3.79
N ASN A 374 -13.91 -25.21 -3.37
CA ASN A 374 -13.67 -23.79 -3.64
C ASN A 374 -12.40 -23.53 -4.47
N ALA A 375 -11.56 -24.55 -4.71
CA ALA A 375 -10.43 -24.48 -5.64
C ALA A 375 -10.37 -25.72 -6.53
N GLU A 376 -9.76 -25.59 -7.70
CA GLU A 376 -9.39 -26.69 -8.57
C GLU A 376 -8.09 -27.35 -8.08
N PHE A 377 -8.15 -28.64 -7.73
CA PHE A 377 -7.02 -29.36 -7.14
C PHE A 377 -6.30 -30.30 -8.11
N GLU A 378 -6.99 -30.83 -9.11
CA GLU A 378 -6.44 -31.91 -9.95
C GLU A 378 -5.29 -31.37 -10.81
N HIS A 379 -5.55 -30.30 -11.55
CA HIS A 379 -4.56 -29.69 -12.43
C HIS A 379 -3.60 -28.80 -11.65
N PHE A 380 -4.06 -28.13 -10.60
CA PHE A 380 -3.18 -27.37 -9.72
C PHE A 380 -2.06 -28.24 -9.13
N ASN A 381 -2.35 -29.50 -8.79
CA ASN A 381 -1.36 -30.45 -8.30
C ASN A 381 -0.33 -30.88 -9.37
N ILE A 382 -0.61 -30.75 -10.68
CA ILE A 382 0.40 -30.98 -11.74
C ILE A 382 1.62 -30.06 -11.53
N LEU A 383 1.39 -28.84 -11.06
CA LEU A 383 2.45 -27.90 -10.72
C LEU A 383 3.01 -28.14 -9.31
N ALA A 384 2.14 -28.25 -8.30
CA ALA A 384 2.58 -28.36 -6.91
C ALA A 384 3.48 -29.59 -6.68
N GLU A 385 3.17 -30.71 -7.31
CA GLU A 385 3.90 -31.97 -7.12
C GLU A 385 5.33 -31.92 -7.70
N ARG A 386 5.62 -31.01 -8.65
CA ARG A 386 6.99 -30.74 -9.13
C ARG A 386 7.94 -30.34 -8.00
N PHE A 387 7.39 -29.81 -6.91
CA PHE A 387 8.13 -29.33 -5.76
C PHE A 387 7.93 -30.21 -4.52
N GLY A 388 7.32 -31.39 -4.67
CA GLY A 388 7.07 -32.33 -3.58
C GLY A 388 5.88 -31.94 -2.69
N ILE A 389 4.94 -31.15 -3.19
CA ILE A 389 3.77 -30.66 -2.45
C ILE A 389 2.51 -31.16 -3.15
N ARG A 390 1.56 -31.70 -2.40
CA ARG A 390 0.21 -32.00 -2.89
C ARG A 390 -0.83 -31.35 -1.99
N PHE A 391 -1.72 -30.56 -2.59
CA PHE A 391 -2.92 -30.04 -1.95
C PHE A 391 -3.98 -31.15 -1.92
N ASN A 392 -4.45 -31.50 -0.73
CA ASN A 392 -5.47 -32.52 -0.55
C ASN A 392 -6.86 -31.90 -0.66
N GLU A 393 -7.80 -32.55 -1.34
CA GLU A 393 -9.18 -32.04 -1.46
C GLU A 393 -9.99 -32.35 -0.18
N ASP A 394 -9.62 -31.68 0.91
CA ASP A 394 -10.25 -31.77 2.22
C ASP A 394 -10.52 -30.38 2.81
N MET A 395 -11.11 -30.34 4.01
CA MET A 395 -11.42 -29.10 4.72
C MET A 395 -11.08 -29.27 6.19
N HIS A 396 -10.26 -28.36 6.72
CA HIS A 396 -9.88 -28.27 8.11
C HIS A 396 -10.21 -26.88 8.69
N GLN A 397 -10.32 -26.77 10.02
CA GLN A 397 -10.66 -25.51 10.71
C GLN A 397 -11.93 -24.82 10.20
N ASP A 398 -13.05 -25.55 10.24
CA ASP A 398 -14.36 -24.97 9.95
C ASP A 398 -14.74 -23.86 10.97
N VAL A 399 -15.25 -22.73 10.47
CA VAL A 399 -15.62 -21.55 11.26
C VAL A 399 -17.10 -21.28 11.09
N VAL A 400 -17.89 -21.87 11.98
CA VAL A 400 -19.35 -21.77 11.97
C VAL A 400 -19.83 -20.67 12.90
N ASN A 401 -20.69 -19.79 12.38
CA ASN A 401 -21.36 -18.71 13.14
C ASN A 401 -20.37 -17.75 13.84
N ASN A 402 -19.34 -17.29 13.12
CA ASN A 402 -18.33 -16.35 13.64
C ASN A 402 -17.60 -16.81 14.92
N ARG A 403 -17.51 -18.12 15.15
CA ARG A 403 -16.68 -18.69 16.23
C ARG A 403 -15.20 -18.67 15.83
N TYR A 404 -14.61 -17.48 15.76
CA TYR A 404 -13.26 -17.25 15.23
C TYR A 404 -12.14 -18.02 15.95
N ASP A 405 -12.36 -18.43 17.19
CA ASP A 405 -11.43 -19.31 17.91
C ASP A 405 -11.18 -20.63 17.18
N SER A 406 -12.13 -21.11 16.36
CA SER A 406 -11.92 -22.35 15.62
C SER A 406 -10.91 -22.24 14.48
N GLY A 407 -10.73 -21.03 13.94
CA GLY A 407 -9.71 -20.69 12.93
C GLY A 407 -8.43 -20.10 13.52
N ALA A 408 -8.27 -20.11 14.85
CA ALA A 408 -7.11 -19.50 15.50
C ALA A 408 -5.87 -20.40 15.44
N VAL A 409 -4.77 -19.85 14.95
CA VAL A 409 -3.43 -20.42 15.06
C VAL A 409 -2.65 -19.60 16.09
N ARG A 410 -2.25 -20.26 17.18
CA ARG A 410 -1.67 -19.62 18.38
C ARG A 410 -0.22 -20.03 18.66
N GLN A 411 0.25 -21.08 17.98
CA GLN A 411 1.59 -21.63 18.17
C GLN A 411 2.27 -21.65 16.82
N PHE A 412 3.16 -20.69 16.61
CA PHE A 412 3.97 -20.62 15.39
C PHE A 412 5.36 -21.19 15.66
N PRO A 413 5.90 -22.01 14.75
CA PRO A 413 7.28 -22.41 14.84
C PRO A 413 8.20 -21.20 14.57
N PRO A 414 9.47 -21.27 14.98
CA PRO A 414 10.46 -20.25 14.63
C PRO A 414 10.64 -20.19 13.11
N HIS A 415 9.97 -19.23 12.48
CA HIS A 415 10.01 -19.04 11.04
C HIS A 415 9.82 -17.54 10.71
N PRO A 416 10.55 -16.98 9.73
CA PRO A 416 10.48 -15.54 9.42
C PRO A 416 9.06 -15.02 9.17
N LEU A 417 8.19 -15.85 8.55
CA LEU A 417 6.78 -15.52 8.27
C LEU A 417 5.99 -15.11 9.52
N PHE A 418 6.32 -15.66 10.69
CA PHE A 418 5.55 -15.49 11.91
C PHE A 418 6.28 -14.65 12.96
N THR A 419 7.35 -13.95 12.56
CA THR A 419 8.14 -13.13 13.47
C THR A 419 7.26 -12.08 14.16
N GLY A 420 7.12 -12.19 15.48
CA GLY A 420 6.33 -11.28 16.30
C GLY A 420 4.81 -11.50 16.24
N VAL A 421 4.32 -12.51 15.50
CA VAL A 421 2.89 -12.82 15.38
C VAL A 421 2.46 -13.69 16.56
N PRO A 422 1.67 -13.18 17.52
CA PRO A 422 1.23 -13.97 18.67
C PRO A 422 0.12 -14.95 18.30
N TYR A 423 -0.82 -14.53 17.43
CA TYR A 423 -1.88 -15.37 16.88
C TYR A 423 -2.38 -14.81 15.56
N ALA A 424 -2.67 -15.71 14.63
CA ALA A 424 -3.29 -15.37 13.36
C ALA A 424 -4.49 -16.26 13.11
N PHE A 425 -5.35 -15.83 12.20
CA PHE A 425 -6.54 -16.55 11.78
C PHE A 425 -6.29 -17.19 10.42
N ILE A 426 -6.39 -18.52 10.33
CA ILE A 426 -6.41 -19.30 9.09
C ILE A 426 -7.65 -20.18 9.18
N LYS A 427 -8.60 -20.04 8.26
CA LYS A 427 -9.84 -20.83 8.29
C LYS A 427 -9.91 -21.75 7.08
N GLN A 428 -10.75 -22.79 7.19
CA GLN A 428 -11.24 -23.56 6.05
C GLN A 428 -10.14 -23.80 5.00
N PHE A 429 -9.11 -24.52 5.41
CA PHE A 429 -7.94 -24.78 4.58
C PHE A 429 -7.90 -26.25 4.15
N CYS A 430 -7.26 -26.51 3.01
CA CYS A 430 -6.86 -27.85 2.60
C CYS A 430 -5.51 -28.25 3.20
N SER A 431 -5.38 -29.53 3.60
CA SER A 431 -4.12 -30.06 4.11
C SER A 431 -3.10 -30.32 3.00
N LEU A 432 -1.82 -30.30 3.36
CA LEU A 432 -0.71 -30.56 2.44
C LEU A 432 -0.05 -31.91 2.72
N THR A 433 0.10 -32.73 1.67
CA THR A 433 0.95 -33.92 1.68
C THR A 433 2.32 -33.57 1.11
N LEU A 434 3.39 -33.96 1.80
CA LEU A 434 4.76 -33.53 1.47
C LEU A 434 5.68 -34.70 1.14
N GLN A 435 6.56 -34.48 0.16
CA GLN A 435 7.72 -35.30 -0.16
C GLN A 435 8.94 -34.38 -0.34
N PRO A 436 10.17 -34.85 -0.08
CA PRO A 436 11.37 -34.07 -0.37
C PRO A 436 11.37 -33.56 -1.83
N PRO A 437 11.76 -32.31 -2.09
CA PRO A 437 12.46 -31.38 -1.18
C PRO A 437 11.54 -30.53 -0.29
N ALA A 438 10.21 -30.70 -0.36
CA ALA A 438 9.29 -29.94 0.46
C ALA A 438 9.41 -30.30 1.95
N ARG A 439 9.21 -29.29 2.79
CA ARG A 439 9.18 -29.43 4.25
C ARG A 439 8.05 -28.62 4.86
N GLU A 440 7.59 -29.10 6.01
CA GLU A 440 6.57 -28.43 6.81
C GLU A 440 7.08 -27.10 7.35
N VAL A 441 6.24 -26.06 7.24
CA VAL A 441 6.44 -24.75 7.86
C VAL A 441 5.43 -24.52 8.97
N LEU A 442 4.16 -24.90 8.77
CA LEU A 442 3.12 -24.75 9.79
C LEU A 442 2.17 -25.93 9.75
N ARG A 443 1.89 -26.46 10.94
CA ARG A 443 0.81 -27.41 11.19
C ARG A 443 -0.22 -26.79 12.10
N ALA A 444 -1.48 -26.99 11.75
CA ALA A 444 -2.60 -26.52 12.53
C ALA A 444 -3.65 -27.63 12.64
N ARG A 445 -4.09 -27.91 13.88
CA ARG A 445 -5.01 -29.03 14.20
C ARG A 445 -4.59 -30.40 13.63
N GLY A 446 -3.28 -30.67 13.60
CA GLY A 446 -2.74 -31.95 13.15
C GLY A 446 -2.56 -32.07 11.63
N ALA A 447 -2.96 -31.07 10.83
CA ALA A 447 -2.73 -31.03 9.39
C ALA A 447 -1.65 -30.01 9.01
N VAL A 448 -0.79 -30.35 8.05
CA VAL A 448 0.15 -29.38 7.47
C VAL A 448 -0.64 -28.38 6.63
N VAL A 449 -0.46 -27.09 6.90
CA VAL A 449 -1.18 -26.00 6.21
C VAL A 449 -0.24 -25.06 5.47
N ILE A 450 1.01 -24.93 5.93
CA ILE A 450 2.05 -24.19 5.20
C ILE A 450 3.26 -25.10 5.02
N ALA A 451 3.79 -25.13 3.80
CA ALA A 451 5.00 -25.85 3.44
C ALA A 451 5.90 -24.97 2.58
N GLU A 452 7.19 -25.30 2.56
CA GLU A 452 8.15 -24.66 1.67
C GLU A 452 9.04 -25.69 0.98
N ALA A 453 9.57 -25.33 -0.19
CA ALA A 453 10.56 -26.12 -0.91
C ALA A 453 11.69 -25.23 -1.43
N ALA A 454 12.93 -25.72 -1.33
CA ALA A 454 14.08 -25.10 -1.97
C ALA A 454 14.44 -25.89 -3.23
N VAL A 455 14.34 -25.26 -4.40
CA VAL A 455 14.53 -25.94 -5.69
C VAL A 455 15.43 -25.11 -6.60
N GLY A 456 16.60 -25.66 -6.92
CA GLY A 456 17.66 -24.90 -7.59
C GLY A 456 18.05 -23.66 -6.78
N SER A 457 17.99 -22.49 -7.40
CA SER A 457 18.21 -21.21 -6.73
C SER A 457 16.95 -20.56 -6.17
N GLY A 458 15.76 -21.11 -6.44
CA GLY A 458 14.49 -20.51 -6.06
C GLY A 458 13.90 -21.08 -4.77
N ARG A 459 12.67 -20.65 -4.50
CA ARG A 459 11.86 -21.09 -3.38
C ARG A 459 10.41 -21.26 -3.80
N VAL A 460 9.73 -22.17 -3.12
CA VAL A 460 8.29 -22.35 -3.20
C VAL A 460 7.72 -22.23 -1.80
N LEU A 461 6.63 -21.49 -1.65
CA LEU A 461 5.79 -21.49 -0.46
C LEU A 461 4.39 -21.95 -0.85
N ALA A 462 3.86 -22.94 -0.16
CA ALA A 462 2.48 -23.40 -0.34
C ALA A 462 1.68 -23.15 0.94
N VAL A 463 0.46 -22.62 0.78
CA VAL A 463 -0.48 -22.33 1.86
C VAL A 463 -1.83 -22.95 1.48
N GLY A 464 -2.43 -23.75 2.36
CA GLY A 464 -3.71 -24.42 2.08
C GLY A 464 -4.95 -23.50 2.07
N ASP A 465 -4.76 -22.19 2.28
CA ASP A 465 -5.80 -21.17 2.33
C ASP A 465 -5.22 -19.85 1.76
N PRO A 466 -6.03 -18.99 1.11
CA PRO A 466 -5.57 -17.69 0.62
C PRO A 466 -5.14 -16.73 1.73
N TRP A 467 -5.50 -16.98 2.99
CA TRP A 467 -5.06 -16.44 4.30
C TRP A 467 -4.93 -14.93 4.51
N LEU A 468 -4.43 -14.18 3.54
CA LEU A 468 -4.07 -12.77 3.62
C LEU A 468 -5.00 -11.88 2.78
N TYR A 469 -6.30 -12.17 2.80
CA TYR A 469 -7.31 -11.33 2.15
C TYR A 469 -7.90 -10.28 3.09
N ASN A 470 -8.49 -9.25 2.48
CA ASN A 470 -8.91 -8.01 3.11
C ASN A 470 -9.79 -8.20 4.35
N GLU A 471 -10.67 -9.22 4.36
CA GLU A 471 -11.60 -9.51 5.47
C GLU A 471 -10.92 -9.60 6.84
N TYR A 472 -9.68 -10.11 6.87
CA TYR A 472 -8.98 -10.45 8.10
C TYR A 472 -7.72 -9.62 8.34
N LEU A 473 -7.33 -8.73 7.42
CA LEU A 473 -6.11 -7.93 7.56
C LEU A 473 -6.28 -6.65 8.38
N ASP A 474 -7.50 -6.14 8.57
CA ASP A 474 -7.71 -4.87 9.28
C ASP A 474 -8.54 -5.00 10.57
N ASN A 475 -8.69 -6.25 11.06
CA ASN A 475 -9.35 -6.58 12.31
C ASN A 475 -10.79 -6.03 12.45
N ARG A 476 -11.45 -5.66 11.35
CA ARG A 476 -12.88 -5.28 11.38
C ARG A 476 -13.80 -6.45 11.69
N ARG A 477 -13.35 -7.68 11.36
CA ARG A 477 -14.10 -8.93 11.59
C ARG A 477 -13.55 -9.75 12.75
N LEU A 478 -12.25 -9.70 12.97
CA LEU A 478 -11.60 -10.51 14.00
C LEU A 478 -11.68 -9.82 15.38
N PRO A 479 -11.86 -10.59 16.47
CA PRO A 479 -11.70 -10.07 17.82
C PRO A 479 -10.34 -9.40 18.04
N ALA A 480 -10.23 -8.59 19.08
CA ALA A 480 -9.00 -7.88 19.39
C ALA A 480 -7.81 -8.83 19.53
N GLY A 481 -6.71 -8.44 18.87
CA GLY A 481 -5.34 -8.96 18.93
C GLY A 481 -5.00 -10.09 17.94
N TYR A 482 -5.91 -10.51 17.06
CA TYR A 482 -5.47 -11.29 15.89
C TYR A 482 -4.54 -10.40 15.06
N GLU A 483 -3.36 -10.89 14.72
CA GLU A 483 -2.31 -10.11 14.07
C GLU A 483 -2.06 -10.58 12.62
N ASN A 484 -3.12 -10.81 11.86
CA ASN A 484 -3.04 -11.17 10.44
C ASN A 484 -2.33 -10.08 9.61
N ALA A 485 -2.51 -8.79 9.97
CA ALA A 485 -1.73 -7.69 9.38
C ALA A 485 -0.22 -7.89 9.57
N LEU A 486 0.21 -8.22 10.79
CA LEU A 486 1.61 -8.46 11.10
C LEU A 486 2.13 -9.72 10.40
N ALA A 487 1.28 -10.72 10.23
CA ALA A 487 1.60 -11.92 9.46
C ALA A 487 1.78 -11.60 7.97
N ALA A 488 0.95 -10.74 7.38
CA ALA A 488 1.14 -10.23 6.02
C ALA A 488 2.44 -9.43 5.89
N GLU A 489 2.78 -8.57 6.86
CA GLU A 489 4.08 -7.91 6.87
C GLU A 489 5.25 -8.91 6.99
N GLY A 490 5.07 -9.97 7.78
CA GLY A 490 6.02 -11.09 7.89
C GLY A 490 6.21 -11.83 6.57
N PHE A 491 5.11 -12.08 5.86
CA PHE A 491 5.12 -12.63 4.51
C PHE A 491 5.89 -11.75 3.53
N VAL A 492 5.62 -10.44 3.50
CA VAL A 492 6.33 -9.50 2.63
C VAL A 492 7.82 -9.39 3.01
N ARG A 493 8.17 -9.42 4.29
CA ARG A 493 9.59 -9.48 4.73
C ARG A 493 10.29 -10.77 4.27
N TRP A 494 9.60 -11.91 4.31
CA TRP A 494 10.14 -13.17 3.81
C TRP A 494 10.34 -13.14 2.29
N LEU A 495 9.36 -12.61 1.53
CA LEU A 495 9.51 -12.37 0.09
C LEU A 495 10.70 -11.46 -0.20
N ALA A 496 10.82 -10.35 0.53
CA ALA A 496 11.91 -9.40 0.41
C ALA A 496 13.29 -10.02 0.61
N PHE A 497 13.41 -10.90 1.59
CA PHE A 497 14.66 -11.60 1.89
C PHE A 497 14.99 -12.69 0.86
N THR A 498 13.97 -13.31 0.28
CA THR A 498 14.10 -14.53 -0.52
C THR A 498 14.18 -14.26 -2.02
N ALA A 499 13.44 -13.27 -2.51
CA ALA A 499 13.27 -13.03 -3.92
C ALA A 499 14.42 -12.20 -4.50
N ARG A 500 14.76 -12.49 -5.75
CA ARG A 500 15.73 -11.71 -6.51
C ARG A 500 15.08 -10.44 -7.04
N LYS A 501 15.80 -9.33 -7.01
CA LYS A 501 15.35 -8.08 -7.62
C LYS A 501 15.35 -8.20 -9.14
N VAL A 502 14.30 -7.72 -9.79
CA VAL A 502 14.15 -7.72 -11.26
C VAL A 502 13.89 -6.32 -11.83
N ARG A 503 13.77 -5.32 -10.95
CA ARG A 503 13.62 -3.90 -11.30
C ARG A 503 14.72 -3.07 -10.67
#